data_AF-A0A8K0KSF3-F1
#
_entry.id   AF-A0A8K0KSF3-F1
#
_cell.length_a   1.000
_cell.length_b   1.000
_cell.length_c   1.000
_cell.angle_alpha   90.00
_cell.angle_beta   90.00
_cell.angle_gamma   90.00
#
_symmetry.space_group_name_H-M   'P 1'
#
loop_
_entity.id
_entity.type
_entity.pdbx_description
1 polymer ?
#
loop_
_entity_poly.entity_id
_entity_poly.type
_entity_poly.pdbx_seq_one_letter_code
_entity_poly.pdbx_strand_id
1 'polypeptide(L)'
;MLAESSGIVMRQIVYTGAGDQEVGGVGHVDCVVIKLLEKYKELGHSVYMDNYFDSVNLVRQLKCAKLHCTGTLRKNRRNNPKDVTEAKLRRNEYICRWTDDGICVLKWKDKRDILMISSEHGAEFTSVKSRRGTEREKPNIVLEYNKYMGGIDNLDQMLAYYPCDRKTLKWYKKLAIHFFQIIMVNSFKLFDSYSGTKKTLSEFRLEVIGELVSSKESLSLAKRIPENFFHFPKYPWTLL
;
A
#
# COMPACT_ATOMS: atom_id res chain seq x y z
N MET A 1 -4.44 0.06 -0.15
CA MET A 1 -3.91 1.19 0.65
C MET A 1 -2.66 1.70 -0.05
N LEU A 2 -2.30 2.97 0.16
CA LEU A 2 -1.05 3.59 -0.27
C LEU A 2 -0.27 3.99 0.98
N ALA A 3 0.98 3.55 1.08
CA ALA A 3 1.87 3.88 2.18
C ALA A 3 3.23 4.33 1.64
N GLU A 4 3.93 5.12 2.43
CA GLU A 4 5.35 5.38 2.23
C GLU A 4 6.16 4.09 2.49
N SER A 5 7.41 4.03 2.03
CA SER A 5 8.34 2.94 2.32
C SER A 5 8.64 2.77 3.82
N SER A 6 8.54 3.85 4.60
CA SER A 6 8.55 3.81 6.07
C SER A 6 7.36 3.03 6.67
N GLY A 7 6.33 2.80 5.85
CA GLY A 7 5.05 2.17 6.17
C GLY A 7 4.07 3.08 6.90
N ILE A 8 4.20 4.41 6.76
CA ILE A 8 3.15 5.36 7.12
C ILE A 8 2.06 5.30 6.04
N VAL A 9 0.81 5.05 6.44
CA VAL A 9 -0.32 5.03 5.52
C VAL A 9 -0.70 6.46 5.13
N MET A 10 -0.63 6.73 3.83
CA MET A 10 -0.93 8.04 3.26
C MET A 10 -2.38 8.13 2.78
N ARG A 11 -2.89 7.05 2.17
CA ARG A 11 -4.26 7.01 1.63
C ARG A 11 -4.83 5.61 1.66
N GLN A 12 -6.12 5.51 1.87
CA GLN A 12 -6.88 4.26 1.82
C GLN A 12 -8.22 4.49 1.15
N ILE A 13 -8.73 3.46 0.50
CA ILE A 13 -10.05 3.41 -0.12
C ILE A 13 -10.66 2.08 0.31
N VAL A 14 -11.90 2.11 0.77
CA VAL A 14 -12.64 0.91 1.16
C VAL A 14 -13.35 0.40 -0.07
N TYR A 15 -12.95 -0.76 -0.56
CA TYR A 15 -13.64 -1.40 -1.67
C TYR A 15 -14.99 -1.93 -1.22
N THR A 16 -16.07 -1.49 -1.86
CA THR A 16 -17.45 -1.84 -1.49
C THR A 16 -18.06 -2.95 -2.34
N GLY A 17 -17.26 -3.58 -3.21
CA GLY A 17 -17.70 -4.68 -4.07
C GLY A 17 -18.22 -4.21 -5.42
N ALA A 18 -19.09 -5.00 -6.04
CA ALA A 18 -19.58 -4.75 -7.40
C ALA A 18 -20.41 -3.46 -7.54
N GLY A 19 -20.97 -2.93 -6.45
CA GLY A 19 -21.72 -1.68 -6.41
C GLY A 19 -20.86 -0.43 -6.23
N ASP A 20 -19.53 -0.57 -6.19
CA ASP A 20 -18.62 0.56 -6.01
C ASP A 20 -18.64 1.47 -7.25
N GLN A 21 -19.21 2.67 -7.09
CA GLN A 21 -19.35 3.62 -8.20
C GLN A 21 -18.07 4.41 -8.49
N GLU A 22 -17.10 4.43 -7.56
CA GLU A 22 -15.88 5.22 -7.73
C GLU A 22 -14.76 4.41 -8.42
N VAL A 23 -14.56 3.17 -7.98
CA VAL A 23 -13.44 2.33 -8.43
C VAL A 23 -13.88 0.94 -8.88
N GLY A 24 -15.19 0.63 -8.89
CA GLY A 24 -15.71 -0.65 -9.35
C GLY A 24 -15.76 -0.78 -10.88
N GLY A 25 -16.16 -1.97 -11.34
CA GLY A 25 -16.35 -2.26 -12.76
C GLY A 25 -15.12 -2.80 -13.51
N VAL A 26 -15.18 -2.78 -14.84
CA VAL A 26 -14.11 -3.28 -15.71
C VAL A 26 -12.89 -2.38 -15.56
N GLY A 27 -11.73 -2.97 -15.26
CA GLY A 27 -10.51 -2.20 -15.01
C GLY A 27 -10.41 -1.63 -13.59
N HIS A 28 -11.27 -2.07 -12.66
CA HIS A 28 -11.26 -1.70 -11.23
C HIS A 28 -9.85 -1.56 -10.62
N VAL A 29 -8.96 -2.51 -10.92
CA VAL A 29 -7.59 -2.53 -10.39
C VAL A 29 -6.83 -1.25 -10.77
N ASP A 30 -6.90 -0.85 -12.03
CA ASP A 30 -6.25 0.36 -12.55
C ASP A 30 -6.90 1.60 -11.94
N CYS A 31 -8.24 1.62 -11.82
CA CYS A 31 -9.00 2.70 -11.19
C CYS A 31 -8.58 2.92 -9.73
N VAL A 32 -8.42 1.85 -8.95
CA VAL A 32 -7.96 1.93 -7.55
C VAL A 32 -6.58 2.58 -7.47
N VAL A 33 -5.64 2.13 -8.31
CA VAL A 33 -4.26 2.65 -8.31
C VAL A 33 -4.24 4.14 -8.68
N ILE A 34 -4.90 4.50 -9.77
CA ILE A 34 -4.99 5.89 -10.24
C ILE A 34 -5.66 6.77 -9.18
N LYS A 35 -6.75 6.27 -8.56
CA LYS A 35 -7.45 7.00 -7.52
C LYS A 35 -6.56 7.22 -6.30
N LEU A 36 -5.84 6.20 -5.83
CA LEU A 36 -4.91 6.35 -4.70
C LEU A 36 -3.81 7.37 -5.00
N LEU A 37 -3.25 7.35 -6.21
CA LEU A 37 -2.11 8.17 -6.63
C LEU A 37 -2.50 9.56 -7.16
N GLU A 38 -3.78 9.87 -7.26
CA GLU A 38 -4.31 11.10 -7.87
C GLU A 38 -3.63 12.40 -7.41
N LYS A 39 -3.31 12.52 -6.10
CA LYS A 39 -2.66 13.70 -5.51
C LYS A 39 -1.14 13.75 -5.73
N TYR A 40 -0.55 12.69 -6.26
CA TYR A 40 0.90 12.52 -6.40
C TYR A 40 1.37 12.61 -7.86
N LYS A 41 0.44 12.79 -8.81
CA LYS A 41 0.75 12.97 -10.23
C LYS A 41 1.63 14.21 -10.43
N GLU A 42 2.46 14.20 -11.46
CA GLU A 42 3.35 15.31 -11.83
C GLU A 42 4.49 15.61 -10.84
N LEU A 43 4.61 14.86 -9.74
CA LEU A 43 5.65 15.06 -8.72
C LEU A 43 6.91 14.20 -8.93
N GLY A 44 6.90 13.25 -9.87
CA GLY A 44 8.05 12.38 -10.16
C GLY A 44 8.29 11.28 -9.12
N HIS A 45 7.27 10.87 -8.37
CA HIS A 45 7.41 9.79 -7.38
C HIS A 45 7.54 8.41 -8.05
N SER A 46 8.31 7.52 -7.40
CA SER A 46 8.39 6.10 -7.76
C SER A 46 7.46 5.27 -6.87
N VAL A 47 6.59 4.50 -7.51
CA VAL A 47 5.58 3.65 -6.88
C VAL A 47 5.99 2.19 -7.01
N TYR A 48 5.87 1.45 -5.91
CA TYR A 48 6.17 0.03 -5.85
C TYR A 48 4.90 -0.75 -5.56
N MET A 49 4.58 -1.73 -6.41
CA MET A 49 3.29 -2.45 -6.35
C MET A 49 3.46 -3.96 -6.47
N ASP A 50 2.53 -4.69 -5.85
CA ASP A 50 2.43 -6.14 -6.04
C ASP A 50 1.80 -6.47 -7.40
N ASN A 51 2.05 -7.68 -7.88
CA ASN A 51 1.60 -8.23 -9.15
C ASN A 51 0.09 -8.23 -9.38
N TYR A 52 -0.70 -8.05 -8.32
CA TYR A 52 -2.14 -7.87 -8.45
C TYR A 52 -2.50 -6.55 -9.15
N PHE A 53 -1.67 -5.52 -9.02
CA PHE A 53 -1.90 -4.21 -9.62
C PHE A 53 -1.18 -4.05 -10.95
N ASP A 54 -0.01 -4.68 -11.12
CA ASP A 54 0.85 -4.42 -12.27
C ASP A 54 0.31 -4.92 -13.61
N SER A 55 0.35 -4.03 -14.61
CA SER A 55 0.15 -4.32 -16.03
C SER A 55 0.90 -3.30 -16.90
N VAL A 56 1.28 -3.71 -18.13
CA VAL A 56 1.97 -2.80 -19.08
C VAL A 56 1.15 -1.55 -19.37
N ASN A 57 -0.18 -1.69 -19.51
CA ASN A 57 -1.06 -0.56 -19.79
C ASN A 57 -1.17 0.41 -18.59
N LEU A 58 -1.22 -0.10 -17.37
CA LEU A 58 -1.27 0.74 -16.17
C LEU A 58 0.06 1.50 -15.99
N VAL A 59 1.20 0.82 -16.15
CA VAL A 59 2.53 1.45 -16.05
C VAL A 59 2.67 2.58 -17.08
N ARG A 60 2.15 2.40 -18.29
CA ARG A 60 2.09 3.46 -19.31
C ARG A 60 1.27 4.67 -18.84
N GLN A 61 0.08 4.44 -18.29
CA GLN A 61 -0.77 5.52 -17.77
C GLN A 61 -0.10 6.26 -16.61
N LEU A 62 0.57 5.56 -15.70
CA LEU A 62 1.32 6.16 -14.60
C LEU A 62 2.48 7.00 -15.12
N LYS A 63 3.23 6.49 -16.10
CA LYS A 63 4.33 7.22 -16.73
C LYS A 63 3.86 8.51 -17.41
N CYS A 64 2.71 8.47 -18.10
CA CYS A 64 2.08 9.68 -18.67
C CYS A 64 1.68 10.71 -17.61
N ALA A 65 1.42 10.29 -16.37
CA ALA A 65 1.13 11.15 -15.22
C ALA A 65 2.39 11.50 -14.39
N LYS A 66 3.59 11.31 -14.98
CA LYS A 66 4.92 11.46 -14.35
C LYS A 66 5.06 10.74 -13.00
N LEU A 67 4.55 9.51 -12.97
CA LEU A 67 4.78 8.57 -11.88
C LEU A 67 5.60 7.40 -12.43
N HIS A 68 6.70 7.10 -11.75
CA HIS A 68 7.47 5.89 -12.03
C HIS A 68 6.83 4.71 -11.31
N CYS A 69 6.90 3.53 -11.91
CA CYS A 69 6.35 2.31 -11.35
C CYS A 69 7.36 1.19 -11.47
N THR A 70 7.49 0.39 -10.40
CA THR A 70 8.29 -0.83 -10.36
C THR A 70 7.54 -1.91 -9.60
N GLY A 71 7.41 -3.11 -10.18
CA GLY A 71 6.60 -4.15 -9.56
C GLY A 71 6.88 -5.54 -10.12
N THR A 72 6.26 -6.53 -9.50
CA THR A 72 6.29 -7.92 -9.99
C THR A 72 5.17 -8.09 -11.01
N LEU A 73 5.40 -8.83 -12.10
CA LEU A 73 4.41 -8.93 -13.18
C LEU A 73 3.82 -10.35 -13.24
N ARG A 74 2.49 -10.46 -13.28
CA ARG A 74 1.84 -11.76 -13.55
C ARG A 74 2.03 -12.14 -15.01
N LYS A 75 2.49 -13.38 -15.26
CA LYS A 75 2.72 -13.92 -16.61
C LYS A 75 1.52 -13.75 -17.54
N ASN A 76 0.32 -14.00 -17.04
CA ASN A 76 -0.92 -14.06 -17.82
C ASN A 76 -1.60 -12.68 -18.01
N ARG A 77 -0.91 -11.56 -17.73
CA ARG A 77 -1.42 -10.22 -18.03
C ARG A 77 -1.45 -10.00 -19.53
N ARG A 78 -2.45 -9.23 -19.98
CA ARG A 78 -2.55 -8.81 -21.38
C ARG A 78 -1.35 -7.92 -21.75
N ASN A 79 -0.94 -8.00 -23.00
CA ASN A 79 0.13 -7.18 -23.59
C ASN A 79 1.54 -7.43 -23.02
N ASN A 80 1.75 -8.51 -22.26
CA ASN A 80 3.09 -8.92 -21.90
C ASN A 80 3.85 -9.42 -23.14
N PRO A 81 5.15 -9.08 -23.29
CA PRO A 81 5.98 -9.62 -24.37
C PRO A 81 6.14 -11.14 -24.24
N LYS A 82 5.61 -11.89 -25.22
CA LYS A 82 5.59 -13.36 -25.17
C LYS A 82 6.99 -13.97 -25.17
N ASP A 83 7.89 -13.39 -25.97
CA ASP A 83 9.29 -13.80 -26.03
C ASP A 83 10.00 -13.71 -24.68
N VAL A 84 9.67 -12.72 -23.84
CA VAL A 84 10.14 -12.63 -22.45
C VAL A 84 9.45 -13.65 -21.55
N THR A 85 8.11 -13.67 -21.55
CA THR A 85 7.35 -14.50 -20.59
C THR A 85 7.52 -16.00 -20.81
N GLU A 86 7.69 -16.43 -22.05
CA GLU A 86 7.82 -17.83 -22.46
C GLU A 86 9.27 -18.33 -22.53
N ALA A 87 10.26 -17.42 -22.47
CA ALA A 87 11.68 -17.77 -22.48
C ALA A 87 12.02 -18.82 -21.42
N LYS A 88 12.76 -19.86 -21.83
CA LYS A 88 13.32 -20.88 -20.94
C LYS A 88 14.73 -20.44 -20.54
N LEU A 89 14.87 -20.01 -19.31
CA LEU A 89 16.14 -19.53 -18.77
C LEU A 89 16.84 -20.62 -17.95
N ARG A 90 18.17 -20.64 -17.96
CA ARG A 90 19.01 -21.29 -16.95
C ARG A 90 19.14 -20.37 -15.74
N ARG A 91 19.64 -20.91 -14.63
CA ARG A 91 19.82 -20.15 -13.40
C ARG A 91 20.78 -18.97 -13.64
N ASN A 92 20.43 -17.81 -13.09
CA ASN A 92 21.07 -16.50 -13.25
C ASN A 92 21.00 -15.89 -14.65
N GLU A 93 20.33 -16.53 -15.62
CA GLU A 93 20.04 -15.89 -16.89
C GLU A 93 18.84 -14.94 -16.77
N TYR A 94 18.83 -13.92 -17.64
CA TYR A 94 17.74 -12.99 -17.77
C TYR A 94 17.44 -12.70 -19.24
N ILE A 95 16.25 -12.21 -19.49
CA ILE A 95 15.84 -11.59 -20.76
C ILE A 95 15.00 -10.36 -20.41
N CYS A 96 15.23 -9.26 -21.13
CA CYS A 96 14.43 -8.05 -20.98
C CYS A 96 13.98 -7.53 -22.34
N ARG A 97 12.83 -6.85 -22.34
CA ARG A 97 12.35 -6.06 -23.46
C ARG A 97 11.89 -4.71 -22.97
N TRP A 98 12.19 -3.71 -23.78
CA TRP A 98 11.68 -2.37 -23.63
C TRP A 98 10.58 -2.15 -24.65
N THR A 99 9.51 -1.53 -24.20
CA THR A 99 8.53 -0.89 -25.09
C THR A 99 9.12 0.42 -25.61
N ASP A 100 8.60 0.91 -26.75
CA ASP A 100 9.05 2.18 -27.34
C ASP A 100 8.83 3.37 -26.39
N ASP A 101 7.82 3.26 -25.52
CA ASP A 101 7.53 4.24 -24.47
C ASP A 101 8.36 4.03 -23.19
N GLY A 102 9.41 3.20 -23.23
CA GLY A 102 10.41 3.07 -22.18
C GLY A 102 9.91 2.37 -20.92
N ILE A 103 9.10 1.32 -21.08
CA ILE A 103 8.72 0.38 -20.01
C ILE A 103 9.50 -0.93 -20.23
N CYS A 104 10.26 -1.34 -19.21
CA CYS A 104 11.01 -2.58 -19.17
C CYS A 104 10.15 -3.71 -18.62
N VAL A 105 10.10 -4.84 -19.33
CA VAL A 105 9.63 -6.12 -18.81
C VAL A 105 10.82 -7.08 -18.78
N LEU A 106 11.16 -7.54 -17.58
CA LEU A 106 12.34 -8.37 -17.32
C LEU A 106 11.92 -9.72 -16.74
N LYS A 107 12.41 -10.80 -17.33
CA LYS A 107 12.35 -12.14 -16.73
C LYS A 107 13.75 -12.54 -16.30
N TRP A 108 13.92 -12.90 -15.04
CA TRP A 108 15.17 -13.40 -14.48
C TRP A 108 14.92 -14.69 -13.69
N LYS A 109 15.87 -15.62 -13.74
CA LYS A 109 15.74 -16.90 -13.04
C LYS A 109 16.75 -17.01 -11.92
N ASP A 110 16.30 -16.89 -10.67
CA ASP A 110 17.07 -17.34 -9.51
C ASP A 110 16.77 -18.83 -9.25
N LYS A 111 16.12 -19.17 -8.13
CA LYS A 111 15.57 -20.51 -7.88
C LYS A 111 14.31 -20.77 -8.72
N ARG A 112 13.57 -19.71 -9.02
CA ARG A 112 12.34 -19.70 -9.81
C ARG A 112 12.38 -18.52 -10.77
N ASP A 113 11.56 -18.60 -11.80
CA ASP A 113 11.35 -17.47 -12.72
C ASP A 113 10.69 -16.32 -11.96
N ILE A 114 11.28 -15.14 -12.07
CA ILE A 114 10.78 -13.87 -11.54
C ILE A 114 10.53 -12.98 -12.75
N LEU A 115 9.30 -12.46 -12.87
CA LEU A 115 8.93 -11.51 -13.90
C LEU A 115 8.70 -10.16 -13.22
N MET A 116 9.39 -9.14 -13.73
CA MET A 116 9.38 -7.78 -13.21
C MET A 116 8.93 -6.82 -14.31
N ILE A 117 8.34 -5.71 -13.91
CA ILE A 117 8.03 -4.58 -14.78
C ILE A 117 8.51 -3.29 -14.12
N SER A 118 9.10 -2.39 -14.90
CA SER A 118 9.48 -1.07 -14.41
C SER A 118 9.48 -0.02 -15.52
N SER A 119 9.16 1.22 -15.17
CA SER A 119 9.32 2.39 -16.03
C SER A 119 10.61 3.17 -15.75
N GLU A 120 11.46 2.70 -14.83
CA GLU A 120 12.63 3.42 -14.33
C GLU A 120 13.90 2.55 -14.35
N HIS A 121 13.77 1.26 -14.03
CA HIS A 121 14.90 0.35 -13.89
C HIS A 121 14.98 -0.67 -15.02
N GLY A 122 16.21 -0.94 -15.46
CA GLY A 122 16.52 -1.90 -16.49
C GLY A 122 17.03 -3.23 -15.95
N ALA A 123 17.84 -3.86 -16.79
CA ALA A 123 18.53 -5.10 -16.49
C ALA A 123 19.95 -4.86 -15.96
N GLU A 124 20.23 -3.72 -15.32
CA GLU A 124 21.53 -3.52 -14.66
C GLU A 124 21.68 -4.53 -13.50
N PHE A 125 22.88 -5.06 -13.28
CA PHE A 125 23.16 -5.99 -12.20
C PHE A 125 24.07 -5.36 -11.16
N THR A 126 23.79 -5.66 -9.89
CA THR A 126 24.65 -5.30 -8.76
C THR A 126 25.06 -6.55 -7.99
N SER A 127 26.33 -6.62 -7.62
CA SER A 127 26.87 -7.63 -6.72
C SER A 127 26.39 -7.40 -5.29
N VAL A 128 25.69 -8.39 -4.73
CA VAL A 128 25.16 -8.34 -3.37
C VAL A 128 25.74 -9.50 -2.56
N LYS A 129 26.26 -9.19 -1.36
CA LYS A 129 26.69 -10.20 -0.40
C LYS A 129 25.49 -10.82 0.29
N SER A 130 25.39 -12.14 0.21
CA SER A 130 24.44 -12.93 1.00
C SER A 130 24.79 -12.87 2.49
N ARG A 131 23.80 -13.13 3.36
CA ARG A 131 24.00 -13.29 4.81
C ARG A 131 25.05 -14.37 5.16
N ARG A 132 25.31 -15.30 4.24
CA ARG A 132 26.35 -16.36 4.36
C ARG A 132 27.71 -15.96 3.77
N GLY A 133 27.91 -14.69 3.42
CA GLY A 133 29.15 -14.17 2.85
C GLY A 133 29.35 -14.41 1.35
N THR A 134 28.49 -15.21 0.70
CA THR A 134 28.58 -15.47 -0.74
C THR A 134 28.13 -14.26 -1.56
N GLU A 135 28.95 -13.79 -2.49
CA GLU A 135 28.56 -12.77 -3.47
C GLU A 135 27.64 -13.35 -4.54
N ARG A 136 26.59 -12.60 -4.89
CA ARG A 136 25.64 -12.94 -5.94
C ARG A 136 25.22 -11.69 -6.70
N GLU A 137 25.17 -11.79 -8.01
CA GLU A 137 24.63 -10.72 -8.84
C GLU A 137 23.10 -10.80 -8.88
N LYS A 138 22.44 -9.65 -8.78
CA LYS A 138 20.99 -9.52 -8.90
C LYS A 138 20.63 -8.33 -9.78
N PRO A 139 19.54 -8.41 -10.55
CA PRO A 139 19.03 -7.26 -11.28
C PRO A 139 18.64 -6.12 -10.32
N ASN A 140 19.00 -4.88 -10.67
CA ASN A 140 18.71 -3.68 -9.88
C ASN A 140 17.22 -3.48 -9.69
N ILE A 141 16.41 -3.76 -10.71
CA ILE A 141 14.94 -3.75 -10.62
C ILE A 141 14.42 -4.63 -9.47
N VAL A 142 15.06 -5.78 -9.19
CA VAL A 142 14.69 -6.67 -8.09
C VAL A 142 15.18 -6.11 -6.75
N LEU A 143 16.33 -5.46 -6.72
CA LEU A 143 16.88 -4.83 -5.52
C LEU A 143 16.01 -3.66 -5.07
N GLU A 144 15.70 -2.73 -5.97
CA GLU A 144 14.85 -1.57 -5.67
C GLU A 144 13.44 -2.00 -5.27
N TYR A 145 12.86 -2.99 -5.96
CA TYR A 145 11.56 -3.55 -5.56
C TYR A 145 11.58 -4.08 -4.12
N ASN A 146 12.54 -4.93 -3.77
CA ASN A 146 12.62 -5.49 -2.42
C ASN A 146 12.89 -4.44 -1.34
N LYS A 147 13.58 -3.35 -1.69
CA LYS A 147 13.90 -2.26 -0.77
C LYS A 147 12.65 -1.47 -0.37
N TYR A 148 11.72 -1.23 -1.30
CA TYR A 148 10.61 -0.31 -1.09
C TYR A 148 9.22 -0.96 -0.92
N MET A 149 9.03 -2.21 -1.34
CA MET A 149 7.72 -2.87 -1.29
C MET A 149 7.19 -3.13 0.15
N GLY A 150 8.08 -3.23 1.14
CA GLY A 150 7.75 -3.68 2.51
C GLY A 150 6.90 -2.72 3.35
N GLY A 151 6.54 -1.53 2.86
CA GLY A 151 5.80 -0.52 3.63
C GLY A 151 4.44 -1.02 4.17
N ILE A 152 3.68 -1.72 3.34
CA ILE A 152 2.36 -2.28 3.71
C ILE A 152 2.51 -3.51 4.61
N ASP A 153 3.42 -4.43 4.28
CA ASP A 153 3.66 -5.62 5.10
C ASP A 153 4.08 -5.26 6.54
N ASN A 154 4.89 -4.22 6.69
CA ASN A 154 5.27 -3.68 8.00
C ASN A 154 4.06 -3.15 8.79
N LEU A 155 3.14 -2.45 8.12
CA LEU A 155 1.89 -1.99 8.75
C LEU A 155 1.06 -3.19 9.23
N ASP A 156 0.82 -4.17 8.35
CA ASP A 156 0.01 -5.34 8.64
C ASP A 156 0.59 -6.13 9.82
N GLN A 157 1.92 -6.26 9.88
CA GLN A 157 2.62 -6.85 11.01
C GLN A 157 2.38 -6.06 12.31
N MET A 158 2.46 -4.73 12.28
CA MET A 158 2.22 -3.89 13.46
C MET A 158 0.77 -3.96 13.96
N LEU A 159 -0.19 -4.05 13.04
CA LEU A 159 -1.61 -4.22 13.36
C LEU A 159 -1.87 -5.61 13.99
N ALA A 160 -1.17 -6.65 13.53
CA ALA A 160 -1.31 -8.02 14.02
C ALA A 160 -0.81 -8.22 15.46
N TYR A 161 0.12 -7.39 15.95
CA TYR A 161 0.59 -7.48 17.35
C TYR A 161 -0.47 -7.10 18.38
N TYR A 162 -1.37 -6.17 18.05
CA TYR A 162 -2.39 -5.66 18.96
C TYR A 162 -3.77 -5.65 18.29
N PRO A 163 -4.34 -6.84 17.99
CA PRO A 163 -5.62 -6.95 17.31
C PRO A 163 -6.75 -6.43 18.21
N CYS A 164 -7.61 -5.59 17.65
CA CYS A 164 -8.79 -5.05 18.34
C CYS A 164 -10.10 -5.63 17.78
N ASP A 165 -10.02 -6.62 16.89
CA ASP A 165 -11.16 -7.25 16.25
C ASP A 165 -11.91 -8.18 17.21
N ARG A 166 -13.20 -7.89 17.42
CA ARG A 166 -14.11 -8.79 18.14
C ARG A 166 -15.10 -9.42 17.17
N LYS A 167 -15.33 -10.74 17.30
CA LYS A 167 -16.19 -11.52 16.38
C LYS A 167 -17.59 -10.92 16.25
N THR A 168 -18.19 -10.48 17.35
CA THR A 168 -19.58 -10.00 17.46
C THR A 168 -19.80 -8.57 16.95
N LEU A 169 -18.75 -7.86 16.54
CA LEU A 169 -18.91 -6.49 16.04
C LEU A 169 -19.49 -6.47 14.62
N LYS A 170 -20.44 -5.58 14.39
CA LYS A 170 -20.94 -5.24 13.05
C LYS A 170 -19.78 -4.74 12.18
N TRP A 171 -19.80 -5.04 10.88
CA TRP A 171 -18.68 -4.81 9.95
C TRP A 171 -18.17 -3.36 9.94
N TYR A 172 -19.06 -2.37 9.99
CA TYR A 172 -18.68 -0.95 9.98
C TYR A 172 -17.96 -0.52 11.27
N LYS A 173 -18.24 -1.18 12.40
CA LYS A 173 -17.50 -0.96 13.65
C LYS A 173 -16.09 -1.52 13.56
N LYS A 174 -15.91 -2.68 12.90
CA LYS A 174 -14.58 -3.26 12.64
C LYS A 174 -13.76 -2.31 11.76
N LEU A 175 -14.37 -1.74 10.72
CA LEU A 175 -13.73 -0.76 9.86
C LEU A 175 -13.29 0.49 10.64
N ALA A 176 -14.15 1.05 11.51
CA ALA A 176 -13.80 2.19 12.34
C ALA A 176 -12.62 1.88 13.29
N ILE A 177 -12.63 0.71 13.94
CA ILE A 177 -11.53 0.25 14.81
C ILE A 177 -10.24 0.13 14.01
N HIS A 178 -10.29 -0.46 12.82
CA HIS A 178 -9.13 -0.58 11.94
C HIS A 178 -8.52 0.77 11.60
N PHE A 179 -9.34 1.79 11.30
CA PHE A 179 -8.85 3.15 11.08
C PHE A 179 -8.16 3.74 12.31
N PHE A 180 -8.71 3.54 13.52
CA PHE A 180 -8.02 3.96 14.75
C PHE A 180 -6.69 3.24 14.96
N GLN A 181 -6.61 1.94 14.62
CA GLN A 181 -5.35 1.21 14.71
C GLN A 181 -4.31 1.75 13.72
N ILE A 182 -4.71 2.05 12.47
CA ILE A 182 -3.82 2.69 11.48
C ILE A 182 -3.34 4.06 11.98
N ILE A 183 -4.25 4.91 12.48
CA ILE A 183 -3.90 6.22 13.04
C ILE A 183 -2.89 6.05 14.18
N MET A 184 -3.11 5.12 15.10
CA MET A 184 -2.19 4.84 16.20
C MET A 184 -0.80 4.42 15.70
N VAL A 185 -0.72 3.55 14.69
CA VAL A 185 0.56 3.10 14.10
C VAL A 185 1.25 4.25 13.37
N ASN A 186 0.52 5.06 12.60
CA ASN A 186 1.06 6.24 11.93
C ASN A 186 1.63 7.24 12.97
N SER A 187 0.88 7.55 14.03
CA SER A 187 1.33 8.42 15.11
C SER A 187 2.59 7.88 15.80
N PHE A 188 2.64 6.57 16.06
CA PHE A 188 3.83 5.93 16.62
C PHE A 188 5.05 6.04 15.70
N LYS A 189 4.89 5.83 14.38
CA LYS A 189 5.99 5.97 13.41
C LYS A 189 6.51 7.41 13.33
N LEU A 190 5.62 8.39 13.36
CA LEU A 190 5.99 9.80 13.44
C LEU A 190 6.72 10.09 14.75
N PHE A 191 6.23 9.59 15.88
CA PHE A 191 6.90 9.73 17.17
C PHE A 191 8.32 9.13 17.15
N ASP A 192 8.49 7.92 16.60
CA ASP A 192 9.80 7.26 16.52
C ASP A 192 10.78 8.02 15.59
N SER A 193 10.25 8.71 14.58
CA SER A 193 11.04 9.47 13.61
C SER A 193 11.49 10.84 14.17
N TYR A 194 10.67 11.49 15.01
CA TYR A 194 10.88 12.90 15.38
C TYR A 194 11.09 13.16 16.87
N SER A 195 10.71 12.26 17.77
CA SER A 195 10.79 12.55 19.22
C SER A 195 12.20 12.47 19.80
N GLY A 196 13.12 11.78 19.11
CA GLY A 196 14.45 11.44 19.64
C GLY A 196 14.44 10.42 20.78
N THR A 197 13.25 10.02 21.27
CA THR A 197 13.07 9.05 22.33
C THR A 197 12.57 7.72 21.76
N LYS A 198 13.14 6.61 22.22
CA LYS A 198 12.72 5.28 21.80
C LYS A 198 11.68 4.74 22.76
N LYS A 199 10.55 4.32 22.21
CA LYS A 199 9.48 3.62 22.92
C LYS A 199 9.06 2.41 22.12
N THR A 200 8.64 1.37 22.82
CA THR A 200 7.92 0.26 22.19
C THR A 200 6.51 0.73 21.80
N LEU A 201 5.91 0.05 20.82
CA LEU A 201 4.53 0.32 20.42
C LEU A 201 3.56 0.14 21.61
N SER A 202 3.85 -0.77 22.54
CA SER A 202 3.02 -0.98 23.74
C SER A 202 3.04 0.23 24.67
N GLU A 203 4.22 0.74 25.00
CA GLU A 203 4.39 1.89 25.90
C GLU A 203 3.72 3.12 25.32
N PHE A 204 3.98 3.40 24.03
CA PHE A 204 3.36 4.53 23.33
C PHE A 204 1.83 4.44 23.37
N ARG A 205 1.26 3.25 23.12
CA ARG A 205 -0.20 3.06 23.18
C ARG A 205 -0.76 3.30 24.58
N LEU A 206 -0.10 2.81 25.62
CA LEU A 206 -0.54 2.99 27.00
C LEU A 206 -0.52 4.46 27.41
N GLU A 207 0.50 5.22 27.00
CA GLU A 207 0.56 6.66 27.25
C GLU A 207 -0.56 7.41 26.53
N VAL A 208 -0.78 7.14 25.24
CA VAL A 208 -1.88 7.75 24.49
C VAL A 208 -3.23 7.42 25.15
N ILE A 209 -3.43 6.19 25.61
CA ILE A 209 -4.65 5.81 26.35
C ILE A 209 -4.75 6.56 27.67
N GLY A 210 -3.66 6.66 28.43
CA GLY A 210 -3.60 7.41 29.69
C GLY A 210 -4.03 8.85 29.50
N GLU A 211 -3.43 9.56 28.55
CA GLU A 211 -3.78 10.96 28.23
C GLU A 211 -5.24 11.11 27.77
N LEU A 212 -5.76 10.20 26.94
CA LEU A 212 -7.15 10.23 26.47
C LEU A 212 -8.17 9.91 27.57
N VAL A 213 -7.77 9.22 28.64
CA VAL A 213 -8.64 8.92 29.79
C VAL A 213 -8.55 10.03 30.84
N SER A 214 -7.34 10.48 31.19
CA SER A 214 -7.14 11.58 32.14
C SER A 214 -7.75 12.90 31.65
N SER A 215 -7.74 13.15 30.35
CA SER A 215 -8.48 14.29 29.75
C SER A 215 -10.01 14.18 29.85
N LYS A 216 -10.57 12.98 30.07
CA LYS A 216 -12.01 12.83 30.31
C LYS A 216 -12.41 13.14 31.75
N GLU A 217 -11.51 12.94 32.71
CA GLU A 217 -11.73 13.34 34.10
C GLU A 217 -11.76 14.88 34.22
N SER A 218 -11.06 15.62 33.36
CA SER A 218 -11.17 17.08 33.28
C SER A 218 -12.37 17.58 32.44
N LEU A 219 -13.00 16.73 31.61
CA LEU A 219 -14.23 17.04 30.87
C LEU A 219 -15.52 16.75 31.64
N SER A 220 -15.44 16.30 32.89
CA SER A 220 -16.64 16.14 33.73
C SER A 220 -17.15 17.51 34.18
N LEU A 221 -17.97 18.14 33.33
CA LEU A 221 -19.13 18.99 33.67
C LEU A 221 -19.81 19.61 32.42
N ALA A 222 -19.68 19.03 31.22
CA ALA A 222 -20.64 19.35 30.15
C ALA A 222 -22.00 18.73 30.51
N LYS A 223 -22.93 19.58 30.95
CA LYS A 223 -24.30 19.23 31.38
C LYS A 223 -24.91 18.16 30.48
N ARG A 224 -25.46 17.11 31.11
CA ARG A 224 -26.30 16.10 30.45
C ARG A 224 -27.31 16.81 29.54
N ILE A 225 -27.33 16.42 28.27
CA ILE A 225 -28.41 16.79 27.35
C ILE A 225 -29.72 16.34 28.02
N PRO A 226 -30.76 17.20 28.12
CA PRO A 226 -32.01 16.84 28.78
C PRO A 226 -32.61 15.57 28.18
N GLU A 227 -33.26 14.74 29.00
CA GLU A 227 -33.88 13.46 28.59
C GLU A 227 -34.92 13.60 27.46
N ASN A 228 -35.33 14.84 27.13
CA ASN A 228 -36.31 15.15 26.09
C ASN A 228 -35.69 15.59 24.74
N PHE A 229 -34.39 15.45 24.53
CA PHE A 229 -33.75 15.86 23.27
C PHE A 229 -33.91 14.78 22.17
N PHE A 230 -35.07 14.78 21.50
CA PHE A 230 -35.29 14.00 20.29
C PHE A 230 -34.76 14.77 19.07
N HIS A 231 -33.64 14.31 18.50
CA HIS A 231 -33.20 14.78 17.19
C HIS A 231 -33.69 13.80 16.11
N PHE A 232 -34.92 14.00 15.62
CA PHE A 232 -35.33 13.41 14.35
C PHE A 232 -34.84 14.28 13.19
N PRO A 233 -34.30 13.69 12.10
CA PRO A 233 -34.04 14.42 10.88
C PRO A 233 -35.38 14.86 10.26
N LYS A 234 -35.55 16.16 10.04
CA LYS A 234 -36.65 16.71 9.24
C LYS A 234 -36.38 16.39 7.76
N TYR A 235 -36.87 15.24 7.28
CA TYR A 235 -37.07 15.04 5.85
C TYR A 235 -38.54 15.26 5.51
N PRO A 236 -38.88 16.19 4.59
CA PRO A 236 -40.21 16.24 4.02
C PRO A 236 -40.30 15.16 2.93
N TRP A 237 -41.10 14.11 3.19
CA TRP A 237 -41.68 13.31 2.12
C TRP A 237 -42.64 14.20 1.35
N THR A 238 -42.24 14.65 0.16
CA THR A 238 -43.20 15.09 -0.85
C THR A 238 -43.45 13.89 -1.75
N LEU A 239 -44.62 13.28 -1.53
CA LEU A 239 -45.30 12.46 -2.52
C LEU A 239 -45.71 13.37 -3.69
N LEU A 240 -45.15 13.11 -4.87
CA LEU A 240 -45.79 13.24 -6.18
C LEU A 240 -45.11 12.24 -7.13
#